data_AF-A0A5E4J7J6-F1
#
_entry.id   AF-A0A5E4J7J6-F1
#
_cell.length_a   1.000
_cell.length_b   1.000
_cell.length_c   1.000
_cell.angle_alpha   90.00
_cell.angle_beta   90.00
_cell.angle_gamma   90.00
#
_symmetry.space_group_name_H-M   'P 1'
#
loop_
_entity.id
_entity.type
_entity.pdbx_description
1 polymer ?
#
loop_
_entity_poly.entity_id
_entity_poly.type
_entity_poly.pdbx_seq_one_letter_code
_entity_poly.pdbx_strand_id
1 'polypeptide(L)'
;MVECVSDVKRCFEKFFRTATRDDKSLGGHDPYPFQTRIATSEKLPELIDIPTGLRKTDAVVLAWLWRRRFAGPEVHAADIYRGDLYAA
;
A
#
# COMPACT_ATOMS: atom_id res chain seq x y z
N MET A 1 -8.01 16.85 -2.50
CA MET A 1 -8.48 15.63 -3.18
C MET A 1 -7.58 15.47 -4.40
N VAL A 2 -6.59 14.57 -4.34
CA VAL A 2 -5.50 14.53 -5.33
C VAL A 2 -5.98 13.80 -6.57
N GLU A 3 -6.05 14.49 -7.70
CA GLU A 3 -6.24 13.90 -9.03
C GLU A 3 -5.05 12.99 -9.34
N CYS A 4 -5.24 11.68 -9.22
CA CYS A 4 -4.17 10.71 -9.35
C CYS A 4 -4.72 9.45 -10.02
N VAL A 5 -5.28 9.62 -11.22
CA VAL A 5 -5.98 8.55 -11.95
C VAL A 5 -5.05 7.83 -12.94
N SER A 6 -3.87 8.38 -13.26
CA SER A 6 -2.98 7.81 -14.30
C SER A 6 -1.72 7.08 -13.80
N ASP A 7 -1.32 7.23 -12.54
CA ASP A 7 -0.08 6.61 -12.02
C ASP A 7 -0.22 6.20 -10.54
N VAL A 8 -0.89 5.07 -10.31
CA VAL A 8 -1.16 4.50 -8.97
C VAL A 8 0.10 4.38 -8.10
N LYS A 9 1.27 4.15 -8.71
CA LYS A 9 2.55 4.04 -8.00
C LYS A 9 2.96 5.38 -7.42
N ARG A 10 2.95 6.43 -8.24
CA ARG A 10 3.27 7.79 -7.77
C ARG A 10 2.29 8.28 -6.71
N CYS A 11 1.02 7.89 -6.81
CA CYS A 11 0.01 8.21 -5.80
C CYS A 11 0.31 7.51 -4.48
N PHE A 12 0.62 6.21 -4.52
CA PHE A 12 1.03 5.45 -3.35
C PHE A 12 2.31 5.99 -2.71
N GLU A 13 3.32 6.33 -3.51
CA GLU A 13 4.57 6.92 -2.99
C GLU A 13 4.33 8.23 -2.24
N LYS A 14 3.45 9.09 -2.78
CA LYS A 14 3.06 10.34 -2.11
C LYS A 14 2.31 10.05 -0.80
N PHE A 15 1.39 9.09 -0.81
CA PHE A 15 0.70 8.63 0.40
C PHE A 15 1.69 8.09 1.44
N PHE A 16 2.62 7.21 1.04
CA PHE A 16 3.60 6.59 1.90
C PHE A 16 4.52 7.61 2.55
N ARG A 17 5.06 8.57 1.77
CA ARG A 17 5.82 9.70 2.32
C ARG A 17 5.00 10.48 3.33
N THR A 18 3.73 10.75 3.03
CA THR A 18 2.87 11.53 3.94
C THR A 18 2.59 10.78 5.24
N ALA A 19 2.33 9.47 5.17
CA ALA A 19 2.02 8.62 6.31
C ALA A 19 3.23 8.28 7.20
N THR A 20 4.45 8.48 6.69
CA THR A 20 5.70 8.14 7.38
C THR A 20 6.50 9.36 7.82
N ARG A 21 5.86 10.54 7.86
CA ARG A 21 6.45 11.74 8.46
C ARG A 21 6.54 11.57 9.97
N ASP A 22 7.69 11.96 10.51
CA ASP A 22 7.93 12.04 11.95
C ASP A 22 8.90 13.17 12.26
N ASP A 23 9.23 13.35 13.54
CA ASP A 23 10.15 14.40 14.00
C ASP A 23 11.58 14.25 13.43
N LYS A 24 11.95 13.05 12.96
CA LYS A 24 13.27 12.75 12.40
C LYS A 24 13.29 12.91 10.89
N SER A 25 12.15 12.79 10.22
CA SER A 25 11.98 13.01 8.78
C SER A 25 10.66 13.73 8.48
N LEU A 26 10.72 15.06 8.44
CA LEU A 26 9.57 15.92 8.08
C LEU A 26 9.05 15.68 6.65
N GLY A 27 9.93 15.21 5.75
CA GLY A 27 9.58 14.84 4.38
C GLY A 27 8.90 13.47 4.27
N GLY A 28 8.99 12.65 5.32
CA GLY A 28 8.64 11.24 5.31
C GLY A 28 9.72 10.36 4.71
N HIS A 29 9.38 9.12 4.42
CA HIS A 29 10.31 8.17 3.81
C HIS A 29 9.83 7.72 2.45
N ASP A 30 10.76 7.53 1.52
CA ASP A 30 10.43 6.88 0.26
C ASP A 30 10.22 5.38 0.47
N PRO A 31 9.18 4.79 -0.14
CA PRO A 31 8.96 3.35 -0.05
C PRO A 31 10.07 2.60 -0.80
N TYR A 32 10.45 1.44 -0.28
CA TYR A 32 11.24 0.48 -1.04
C TYR A 32 10.41 -0.06 -2.23
N PRO A 33 11.07 -0.50 -3.33
CA PRO A 33 10.37 -1.02 -4.51
C PRO A 33 9.38 -2.16 -4.20
N PHE A 34 9.71 -3.02 -3.24
CA PHE A 34 8.82 -4.12 -2.85
C PHE A 34 7.56 -3.63 -2.14
N GLN A 35 7.63 -2.53 -1.38
CA GLN A 35 6.48 -1.94 -0.67
C GLN A 35 5.49 -1.36 -1.68
N THR A 36 6.00 -0.61 -2.67
CA THR A 36 5.20 -0.12 -3.79
C THR A 36 4.57 -1.27 -4.56
N ARG A 37 5.31 -2.36 -4.81
CA ARG A 37 4.77 -3.55 -5.48
C ARG A 37 3.63 -4.18 -4.68
N ILE A 38 3.76 -4.36 -3.36
CA ILE A 38 2.68 -4.92 -2.52
C ILE A 38 1.42 -4.03 -2.58
N ALA A 39 1.57 -2.71 -2.54
CA ALA A 39 0.44 -1.80 -2.52
C ALA A 39 -0.29 -1.66 -3.86
N THR A 40 0.43 -1.82 -4.98
CA THR A 40 -0.09 -1.52 -6.33
C THR A 40 -0.29 -2.74 -7.21
N SER A 41 0.15 -3.93 -6.79
CA SER A 41 -0.17 -5.17 -7.51
C SER A 41 -1.66 -5.44 -7.44
N GLU A 42 -2.20 -6.14 -8.43
CA GLU A 42 -3.59 -6.59 -8.40
C GLU A 42 -3.84 -7.44 -7.13
N LYS A 43 -3.06 -8.50 -6.92
CA LYS A 43 -3.19 -9.38 -5.75
C LYS A 43 -2.17 -9.07 -4.66
N LEU A 44 -2.59 -9.24 -3.40
CA LEU A 44 -1.66 -9.27 -2.28
C LEU A 44 -0.85 -10.58 -2.30
N PRO A 45 0.46 -10.54 -2.07
CA PRO A 45 1.26 -11.75 -1.95
C PRO A 45 0.89 -12.51 -0.67
N GLU A 46 0.86 -13.84 -0.75
CA GLU A 46 0.63 -14.71 0.41
C GLU A 46 1.87 -14.84 1.31
N LEU A 47 3.07 -14.66 0.75
CA LEU A 47 4.35 -14.71 1.44
C LEU A 47 5.21 -13.50 1.09
N ILE A 48 5.76 -12.85 2.11
CA ILE A 48 6.76 -11.81 1.98
C ILE A 48 8.04 -12.31 2.65
N ASP A 49 8.92 -12.90 1.85
CA ASP A 49 10.25 -13.34 2.30
C ASP A 49 11.29 -12.25 2.00
N ILE A 50 11.55 -11.43 3.03
CA ILE A 50 12.59 -10.39 2.99
C ILE A 50 13.31 -10.32 4.34
N PRO A 51 14.58 -9.86 4.37
CA PRO A 51 15.34 -9.67 5.60
C PRO A 51 14.62 -8.79 6.64
N THR A 52 15.04 -8.91 7.91
CA THR A 52 14.61 -8.00 8.97
C THR A 52 15.16 -6.59 8.73
N GLY A 53 14.60 -5.59 9.42
CA GLY A 53 15.04 -4.19 9.29
C GLY A 53 14.54 -3.43 8.05
N LEU A 54 13.90 -4.10 7.09
CA LEU A 54 13.39 -3.48 5.86
C LEU A 54 11.94 -2.96 5.95
N ARG A 55 11.48 -2.60 7.15
CA ARG A 55 10.16 -1.97 7.38
C ARG A 55 8.99 -2.78 6.80
N LYS A 56 9.01 -4.09 7.06
CA LYS A 56 7.90 -5.03 6.72
C LYS A 56 6.56 -4.56 7.27
N THR A 57 6.54 -3.98 8.47
CA THR A 57 5.32 -3.45 9.10
C THR A 57 4.70 -2.35 8.23
N ASP A 58 5.48 -1.34 7.86
CA ASP A 58 5.02 -0.24 7.00
C ASP A 58 4.55 -0.77 5.64
N ALA A 59 5.27 -1.76 5.09
CA ALA A 59 4.91 -2.41 3.84
C ALA A 59 3.48 -2.98 3.88
N VAL A 60 3.15 -3.76 4.91
CA VAL A 60 1.87 -4.45 5.01
C VAL A 60 0.76 -3.49 5.45
N VAL A 61 0.99 -2.69 6.48
CA VAL A 61 -0.02 -1.78 7.05
C VAL A 61 -0.41 -0.69 6.05
N LEU A 62 0.57 -0.01 5.44
CA LEU A 62 0.30 1.09 4.52
C LEU A 62 -0.23 0.59 3.18
N ALA A 63 0.20 -0.59 2.70
CA ALA A 63 -0.41 -1.20 1.52
C ALA A 63 -1.88 -1.57 1.77
N TRP A 64 -2.19 -2.19 2.90
CA TRP A 64 -3.57 -2.54 3.27
C TRP A 64 -4.45 -1.28 3.40
N LEU A 65 -3.95 -0.22 4.03
CA LEU A 65 -4.69 1.02 4.20
C LEU A 65 -4.90 1.74 2.86
N TRP A 66 -3.86 1.81 2.02
CA TRP A 66 -3.93 2.33 0.65
C TRP A 66 -5.02 1.64 -0.15
N ARG A 67 -4.96 0.31 -0.22
CA ARG A 67 -5.91 -0.55 -0.92
C ARG A 67 -7.35 -0.42 -0.44
N ARG A 68 -7.59 0.05 0.79
CA ARG A 68 -8.95 0.17 1.34
C ARG A 68 -9.55 1.56 1.27
N ARG A 69 -8.73 2.60 1.20
CA ARG A 69 -9.18 3.99 1.41
C ARG A 69 -8.80 4.95 0.29
N PHE A 70 -7.83 4.60 -0.54
CA PHE A 70 -7.21 5.56 -1.46
C PHE A 70 -6.97 5.01 -2.87
N ALA A 71 -6.73 3.70 -3.01
CA ALA A 71 -6.58 3.07 -4.31
C ALA A 71 -7.88 3.14 -5.13
N GLY A 72 -7.80 3.13 -6.45
CA GLY A 72 -8.99 3.13 -7.30
C GLY A 72 -9.58 1.73 -7.47
N PRO A 73 -10.69 1.60 -8.21
CA PRO A 73 -11.38 0.34 -8.46
C PRO A 73 -10.46 -0.75 -9.06
N GLU A 74 -9.41 -0.37 -9.78
CA GLU A 74 -8.40 -1.27 -10.36
C GLU A 74 -7.66 -2.10 -9.30
N VAL A 75 -7.49 -1.56 -8.09
CA VAL A 75 -6.85 -2.27 -6.98
C VAL A 75 -7.90 -2.93 -6.07
N HIS A 76 -9.07 -2.32 -5.92
CA HIS A 76 -10.14 -2.85 -5.06
C HIS A 76 -10.76 -4.17 -5.54
N ALA A 77 -10.91 -4.35 -6.86
CA ALA A 77 -11.59 -5.54 -7.43
C ALA A 77 -10.91 -6.86 -7.03
N ALA A 78 -9.62 -6.85 -6.72
CA ALA A 78 -8.84 -8.03 -6.37
C ALA A 78 -8.89 -8.39 -4.87
N ASP A 79 -9.32 -7.47 -3.99
CA ASP A 79 -9.38 -7.68 -2.53
C ASP A 79 -10.71 -8.33 -2.07
N ILE A 80 -11.72 -8.45 -2.94
CA ILE A 80 -13.09 -8.89 -2.60
C ILE A 80 -13.21 -10.39 -2.28
N TYR A 81 -12.22 -11.23 -2.60
CA TYR A 81 -12.30 -12.69 -2.34
C TYR A 81 -12.23 -13.13 -0.86
N ARG A 82 -12.16 -12.22 0.12
CA ARG A 82 -12.13 -12.58 1.56
C ARG A 82 -13.39 -12.21 2.34
N GLY A 83 -14.28 -11.38 1.79
CA GLY A 83 -15.48 -10.89 2.48
C GLY A 83 -16.67 -11.84 2.48
N ASP A 84 -16.80 -12.65 1.42
CA ASP A 84 -18.07 -13.34 1.12
C ASP A 84 -18.14 -14.78 1.68
N LEU A 85 -17.06 -15.26 2.31
CA LEU A 85 -17.01 -16.61 2.87
C LEU A 85 -17.58 -16.73 4.30
N TYR A 86 -18.03 -15.62 4.89
CA TYR A 86 -18.66 -15.60 6.22
C TYR A 86 -19.96 -14.77 6.29
N ALA A 87 -20.52 -14.38 5.14
CA ALA A 87 -21.81 -13.72 5.05
C ALA A 87 -22.87 -14.70 4.49
N ALA A 88 -23.16 -15.75 5.26
CA ALA A 88 -24.27 -16.68 5.04
C ALA A 88 -24.84 -17.13 6.37
#